data_AF-A0A5C7YS01-F1
#
_entry.id   AF-A0A5C7YS01-F1
#
_cell.length_a   1.000
_cell.length_b   1.000
_cell.length_c   1.000
_cell.angle_alpha   90.00
_cell.angle_beta   90.00
_cell.angle_gamma   90.00
#
_symmetry.space_group_name_H-M   'P 1'
#
loop_
_entity.id
_entity.type
_entity.pdbx_description
1 polymer ?
#
loop_
_entity_poly.entity_id
_entity_poly.type
_entity_poly.pdbx_seq_one_letter_code
_entity_poly.pdbx_strand_id
1 'polypeptide(L)'
;MSSQKRQAQSGFSLLEALVVLALIAVLLSLAVPGLAGMRQRHALQADAQALWSSLVLARSQALERQQRVMLCPTSANSANLANLAILDCDASGDWSRGWLVFVDGNQDGQRQQDERLLQRVGDLGQDTRLQGNATVRKGAGYGADGRSESATGAFLAGTLSLCRAGLTEAWDVVINALGRPRLQRVDVAYCP
;
A
#
# COMPACT_ATOMS: atom_id res chain seq x y z
N MET A 1 -9.96 46.98 53.65
CA MET A 1 -9.86 47.73 52.38
C MET A 1 -9.24 46.81 51.32
N SER A 2 -10.04 46.12 50.52
CA SER A 2 -9.58 45.43 49.31
C SER A 2 -10.20 46.13 48.10
N SER A 3 -9.36 46.81 47.32
CA SER A 3 -9.77 47.46 46.08
C SER A 3 -9.83 46.40 44.97
N GLN A 4 -11.04 45.94 44.61
CA GLN A 4 -11.23 45.13 43.41
C GLN A 4 -11.15 46.04 42.18
N LYS A 5 -10.06 45.93 41.42
CA LYS A 5 -10.00 46.48 40.06
C LYS A 5 -11.03 45.76 39.19
N ARG A 6 -12.06 46.48 38.73
CA ARG A 6 -12.94 46.00 37.66
C ARG A 6 -12.10 45.86 36.40
N GLN A 7 -11.83 44.63 35.98
CA GLN A 7 -11.33 44.37 34.64
C GLN A 7 -12.46 44.70 33.65
N ALA A 8 -12.26 45.71 32.82
CA ALA A 8 -13.16 45.99 31.71
C ALA A 8 -13.06 44.84 30.71
N GLN A 9 -14.14 44.06 30.56
CA GLN A 9 -14.26 43.11 29.46
C GLN A 9 -14.44 43.90 28.16
N SER A 10 -13.39 43.99 27.36
CA SER A 10 -13.49 44.44 25.97
C SER A 10 -14.07 43.28 25.13
N GLY A 11 -15.36 43.35 24.83
CA GLY A 11 -16.01 42.42 23.89
C GLY A 11 -15.73 42.80 22.44
N PHE A 12 -15.52 41.80 21.58
CA PHE A 12 -15.44 41.99 20.13
C PHE A 12 -16.78 42.47 19.57
N SER A 13 -16.77 43.35 18.56
CA SER A 13 -18.01 43.72 17.86
C SER A 13 -18.47 42.60 16.91
N LEU A 14 -19.77 42.48 16.69
CA LEU A 14 -20.33 41.51 15.74
C LEU A 14 -19.79 41.73 14.31
N LEU A 15 -19.57 42.99 13.93
CA LEU A 15 -18.95 43.35 12.65
C LEU A 15 -17.51 42.83 12.56
N GLU A 16 -16.73 42.98 13.62
CA GLU A 16 -15.33 42.55 13.67
C GLU A 16 -15.22 41.02 13.59
N ALA A 17 -16.11 40.29 14.27
CA ALA A 17 -16.22 38.85 14.13
C ALA A 17 -16.56 38.42 12.68
N LEU A 18 -17.49 39.12 12.02
CA LEU A 18 -17.83 38.85 10.62
C LEU A 18 -16.67 39.12 9.66
N VAL A 19 -15.90 40.19 9.88
CA VAL A 19 -14.70 40.50 9.09
C VAL A 19 -13.64 39.42 9.28
N VAL A 20 -13.38 38.99 10.51
CA VAL A 20 -12.43 37.90 10.79
C VAL A 20 -12.88 36.59 10.14
N LEU A 21 -14.17 36.24 10.22
CA LEU A 21 -14.71 35.06 9.55
C LEU A 21 -14.59 35.15 8.02
N ALA A 22 -14.85 36.32 7.43
CA ALA A 22 -14.70 36.55 6.00
C ALA A 22 -13.23 36.36 5.56
N LEU A 23 -12.27 36.90 6.33
CA LEU A 23 -10.84 36.71 6.08
C LEU A 23 -10.43 35.23 6.19
N ILE A 24 -10.90 34.52 7.23
CA ILE A 24 -10.64 33.08 7.39
C ILE A 24 -11.20 32.30 6.20
N ALA A 25 -12.41 32.63 5.73
CA ALA A 25 -13.02 31.96 4.58
C ALA A 25 -12.20 32.15 3.30
N VAL A 26 -11.68 33.36 3.06
CA VAL A 26 -10.78 33.65 1.92
C VAL A 26 -9.46 32.90 2.05
N LEU A 27 -8.89 32.82 3.25
CA LEU A 27 -7.63 32.08 3.45
C LEU A 27 -7.81 30.56 3.26
N LEU A 28 -8.91 29.99 3.76
CA LEU A 28 -9.22 28.57 3.61
C LEU A 28 -9.46 28.18 2.15
N SER A 29 -10.13 29.03 1.37
CA SER A 29 -10.39 28.73 -0.05
C SER A 29 -9.11 28.62 -0.89
N LEU A 30 -8.05 29.34 -0.51
CA LEU A 30 -6.74 29.25 -1.15
C LEU A 30 -5.92 28.04 -0.70
N ALA A 31 -6.07 27.59 0.56
CA ALA A 31 -5.28 26.50 1.13
C ALA A 31 -5.79 25.10 0.77
N VAL A 32 -7.12 24.91 0.67
CA VAL A 32 -7.75 23.60 0.42
C VAL A 32 -7.35 22.90 -0.88
N PRO A 33 -7.25 23.55 -2.06
CA PRO A 33 -7.01 22.82 -3.33
C PRO A 33 -5.68 22.06 -3.36
N GLY A 34 -4.64 22.51 -2.67
CA GLY A 34 -3.35 21.81 -2.59
C GLY A 34 -3.39 20.51 -1.77
N LEU A 35 -4.38 20.38 -0.87
CA LEU A 35 -4.47 19.25 0.06
C LEU A 35 -4.88 17.94 -0.64
N ALA A 36 -5.69 18.02 -1.70
CA ALA A 36 -6.14 16.84 -2.43
C ALA A 36 -4.97 16.09 -3.09
N GLY A 37 -4.10 16.82 -3.81
CA GLY A 37 -2.91 16.23 -4.45
C GLY A 37 -1.91 15.68 -3.42
N MET A 38 -1.71 16.39 -2.31
CA MET A 38 -0.85 15.92 -1.22
C MET A 38 -1.39 14.61 -0.60
N ARG A 39 -2.70 14.53 -0.33
CA ARG A 39 -3.35 13.30 0.17
C ARG A 39 -3.19 12.14 -0.81
N GLN A 40 -3.38 12.38 -2.11
CA GLN A 40 -3.22 11.35 -3.14
C GLN A 40 -1.78 10.80 -3.19
N ARG A 41 -0.76 11.67 -3.08
CA ARG A 41 0.64 11.24 -3.04
C ARG A 41 0.97 10.44 -1.77
N HIS A 42 0.48 10.88 -0.62
CA HIS A 42 0.66 10.14 0.64
C HIS A 42 -0.03 8.78 0.63
N ALA A 43 -1.24 8.69 0.09
CA ALA A 43 -1.92 7.42 -0.03
C ALA A 43 -1.16 6.48 -1.00
N LEU A 44 -0.66 6.98 -2.13
CA LEU A 44 0.15 6.16 -3.05
C LEU A 44 1.45 5.66 -2.39
N GLN A 45 2.11 6.52 -1.62
CA GLN A 45 3.29 6.15 -0.84
C GLN A 45 2.96 5.11 0.24
N ALA A 46 1.81 5.23 0.91
CA ALA A 46 1.36 4.28 1.91
C ALA A 46 1.10 2.90 1.29
N ASP A 47 0.47 2.86 0.12
CA ASP A 47 0.22 1.62 -0.63
C ASP A 47 1.55 0.93 -1.02
N ALA A 48 2.54 1.71 -1.49
CA ALA A 48 3.85 1.19 -1.84
C ALA A 48 4.64 0.70 -0.61
N GLN A 49 4.53 1.40 0.51
CA GLN A 49 5.12 1.00 1.79
C GLN A 49 4.45 -0.27 2.33
N ALA A 50 3.13 -0.41 2.17
CA ALA A 50 2.40 -1.63 2.54
C ALA A 50 2.94 -2.83 1.75
N LEU A 51 3.11 -2.70 0.43
CA LEU A 51 3.69 -3.75 -0.41
C LEU A 51 5.12 -4.11 0.00
N TRP A 52 5.98 -3.12 0.22
CA TRP A 52 7.34 -3.35 0.72
C TRP A 52 7.32 -4.08 2.08
N SER A 53 6.42 -3.68 3.00
CA SER A 53 6.28 -4.32 4.30
C SER A 53 5.82 -5.77 4.21
N SER A 54 4.92 -6.09 3.26
CA SER A 54 4.48 -7.46 3.00
C SER A 54 5.62 -8.34 2.49
N LEU A 55 6.52 -7.81 1.67
CA LEU A 55 7.71 -8.54 1.22
C LEU A 55 8.71 -8.77 2.35
N VAL A 56 8.92 -7.78 3.23
CA VAL A 56 9.75 -7.94 4.42
C VAL A 56 9.16 -8.98 5.37
N LEU A 57 7.84 -8.93 5.59
CA LEU A 57 7.11 -9.93 6.38
C LEU A 57 7.26 -11.33 5.77
N ALA A 58 7.06 -11.46 4.45
CA ALA A 58 7.18 -12.75 3.78
C ALA A 58 8.58 -13.36 3.97
N ARG A 59 9.63 -12.55 3.82
CA ARG A 59 11.01 -12.98 4.06
C ARG A 59 11.23 -13.39 5.52
N SER A 60 10.77 -12.60 6.50
CA SER A 60 10.97 -12.94 7.91
C SER A 60 10.24 -14.22 8.28
N GLN A 61 9.01 -14.40 7.78
CA GLN A 61 8.24 -15.62 8.00
C GLN A 61 8.89 -16.84 7.33
N ALA A 62 9.49 -16.69 6.15
CA ALA A 62 10.21 -17.79 5.51
C ALA A 62 11.42 -18.25 6.34
N LEU A 63 12.19 -17.29 6.86
CA LEU A 63 13.34 -17.55 7.74
C LEU A 63 12.92 -18.16 9.08
N GLU A 64 11.91 -17.60 9.75
CA GLU A 64 11.41 -18.06 11.04
C GLU A 64 10.84 -19.49 10.96
N ARG A 65 10.16 -19.81 9.85
CA ARG A 65 9.47 -21.10 9.68
C ARG A 65 10.32 -22.15 9.00
N GLN A 66 11.44 -21.76 8.40
CA GLN A 66 12.22 -22.63 7.52
C GLN A 66 11.34 -23.25 6.42
N GLN A 67 10.42 -22.44 5.88
CA GLN A 67 9.44 -22.84 4.87
C GLN A 67 9.32 -21.75 3.81
N ARG A 68 8.86 -22.10 2.62
CA ARG A 68 8.63 -21.12 1.56
C ARG A 68 7.42 -20.25 1.90
N VAL A 69 7.54 -18.95 1.66
CA VAL A 69 6.44 -17.99 1.82
C VAL A 69 6.28 -17.21 0.54
N MET A 70 5.06 -17.18 0.03
CA MET A 70 4.70 -16.59 -1.25
C MET A 70 3.83 -15.36 -1.06
N LEU A 71 3.99 -14.40 -1.96
CA LEU A 71 3.13 -13.25 -2.14
C LEU A 71 2.58 -13.28 -3.57
N CYS A 72 1.25 -13.19 -3.72
CA CYS A 72 0.56 -13.28 -5.00
C CYS A 72 -0.64 -12.31 -5.07
N PRO A 73 -1.05 -11.87 -6.27
CA PRO A 73 -2.27 -11.09 -6.44
C PRO A 73 -3.49 -11.91 -6.01
N THR A 74 -4.48 -11.27 -5.40
CA THR A 74 -5.73 -11.93 -5.00
C THR A 74 -6.60 -12.23 -6.22
N SER A 75 -7.23 -13.39 -6.35
CA SER A 75 -8.11 -13.77 -7.49
C SER A 75 -9.53 -13.20 -7.43
N ALA A 76 -10.22 -13.13 -8.58
CA ALA A 76 -11.48 -12.39 -8.71
C ALA A 76 -12.62 -13.13 -8.00
N ASN A 77 -12.48 -14.46 -7.93
CA ASN A 77 -13.38 -15.35 -7.20
C ASN A 77 -13.30 -15.11 -5.68
N SER A 78 -12.24 -14.44 -5.24
CA SER A 78 -11.98 -14.03 -3.86
C SER A 78 -12.50 -12.62 -3.53
N ALA A 79 -13.34 -12.01 -4.37
CA ALA A 79 -13.82 -10.63 -4.19
C ALA A 79 -14.88 -10.45 -3.08
N ASN A 80 -15.56 -11.52 -2.62
CA ASN A 80 -16.58 -11.47 -1.56
C ASN A 80 -16.08 -12.15 -0.28
N LEU A 81 -15.77 -11.38 0.77
CA LEU A 81 -14.81 -11.79 1.80
C LEU A 81 -15.39 -11.82 3.21
N ALA A 82 -16.30 -12.75 3.45
CA ALA A 82 -16.51 -13.26 4.80
C ALA A 82 -15.63 -14.49 5.09
N ASN A 83 -15.19 -15.22 4.06
CA ASN A 83 -14.52 -16.51 4.22
C ASN A 83 -13.08 -16.48 3.70
N LEU A 84 -12.12 -16.52 4.63
CA LEU A 84 -10.69 -16.59 4.34
C LEU A 84 -10.27 -17.91 3.66
N ALA A 85 -11.08 -18.96 3.72
CA ALA A 85 -10.79 -20.24 3.09
C ALA A 85 -10.85 -20.20 1.55
N ILE A 86 -11.55 -19.23 0.96
CA ILE A 86 -11.75 -19.19 -0.50
C ILE A 86 -10.67 -18.35 -1.20
N LEU A 87 -9.79 -17.70 -0.42
CA LEU A 87 -8.72 -16.85 -0.93
C LEU A 87 -7.72 -17.63 -1.78
N ASP A 88 -7.57 -17.25 -3.04
CA ASP A 88 -6.68 -17.87 -4.02
C ASP A 88 -5.84 -16.82 -4.78
N CYS A 89 -4.75 -17.30 -5.40
CA CYS A 89 -3.88 -16.46 -6.21
C CYS A 89 -4.47 -16.22 -7.60
N ASP A 90 -4.34 -15.00 -8.11
CA ASP A 90 -4.80 -14.63 -9.45
C ASP A 90 -3.85 -15.16 -10.54
N ALA A 91 -4.37 -16.02 -11.41
CA ALA A 91 -3.59 -16.60 -12.50
C ALA A 91 -3.25 -15.59 -13.61
N SER A 92 -4.01 -14.48 -13.73
CA SER A 92 -3.81 -13.44 -14.73
C SER A 92 -2.72 -12.44 -14.32
N GLY A 93 -2.44 -12.34 -13.01
CA GLY A 93 -1.49 -11.38 -12.46
C GLY A 93 -2.08 -10.00 -12.26
N ASP A 94 -3.39 -9.91 -12.01
CA ASP A 94 -4.09 -8.67 -11.72
C ASP A 94 -3.96 -8.29 -10.24
N TRP A 95 -3.11 -7.32 -9.96
CA TRP A 95 -2.82 -6.84 -8.61
C TRP A 95 -3.78 -5.76 -8.10
N SER A 96 -4.74 -5.31 -8.92
CA SER A 96 -5.68 -4.25 -8.54
C SER A 96 -6.46 -4.62 -7.26
N ARG A 97 -6.80 -5.90 -7.13
CA ARG A 97 -7.61 -6.45 -6.02
C ARG A 97 -6.82 -6.73 -4.74
N GLY A 98 -5.58 -6.23 -4.67
CA GLY A 98 -4.66 -6.45 -3.56
C GLY A 98 -3.92 -7.78 -3.68
N TRP A 99 -3.26 -8.18 -2.59
CA TRP A 99 -2.39 -9.36 -2.56
C TRP A 99 -2.53 -10.15 -1.27
N LEU A 100 -2.07 -11.39 -1.34
CA LEU A 100 -2.01 -12.34 -0.25
C LEU A 100 -0.55 -12.61 0.10
N VAL A 101 -0.28 -12.89 1.38
CA VAL A 101 0.97 -13.49 1.84
C VAL A 101 0.63 -14.78 2.57
N PHE A 102 1.23 -15.90 2.19
CA PHE A 102 0.91 -17.22 2.74
C PHE A 102 2.13 -18.14 2.77
N VAL A 103 2.10 -19.12 3.66
CA VAL A 103 3.08 -20.21 3.71
C VAL A 103 2.74 -21.20 2.60
N ASP A 104 3.67 -21.41 1.68
CA ASP A 104 3.54 -22.31 0.53
C ASP A 104 4.25 -23.64 0.87
N GLY A 105 3.51 -24.50 1.56
CA GLY A 105 4.05 -25.72 2.15
C GLY A 105 4.25 -26.84 1.13
N ASN A 106 3.43 -26.85 0.08
CA ASN A 106 3.44 -27.86 -0.97
C ASN A 106 4.34 -27.48 -2.17
N GLN A 107 4.85 -26.25 -2.16
CA GLN A 107 5.74 -25.70 -3.17
C GLN A 107 5.13 -25.56 -4.58
N ASP A 108 3.84 -25.24 -4.71
CA ASP A 108 3.21 -24.97 -6.01
C ASP A 108 2.96 -23.47 -6.29
N GLY A 109 3.17 -22.61 -5.30
CA GLY A 109 3.02 -21.16 -5.44
C GLY A 109 1.58 -20.70 -5.67
N GLN A 110 0.60 -21.56 -5.37
CA GLN A 110 -0.82 -21.25 -5.29
C GLN A 110 -1.26 -21.35 -3.84
N ARG A 111 -2.22 -20.52 -3.44
CA ARG A 111 -2.79 -20.58 -2.09
C ARG A 111 -3.85 -21.68 -2.06
N GLN A 112 -3.73 -22.69 -1.19
CA GLN A 112 -4.83 -23.63 -0.86
C GLN A 112 -5.42 -23.45 0.55
N GLN A 113 -6.56 -24.10 0.80
CA GLN A 113 -7.34 -23.96 2.04
C GLN A 113 -6.59 -24.35 3.31
N ASP A 114 -5.78 -25.39 3.22
CA ASP A 114 -4.94 -25.95 4.28
C ASP A 114 -3.67 -25.12 4.54
N GLU A 115 -3.34 -24.21 3.63
CA GLU A 115 -2.19 -23.34 3.78
C GLU A 115 -2.46 -22.12 4.65
N ARG A 116 -1.45 -21.76 5.44
CA ARG A 116 -1.55 -20.67 6.38
C ARG A 116 -1.45 -19.33 5.66
N LEU A 117 -2.55 -18.59 5.64
CA LEU A 117 -2.57 -17.19 5.28
C LEU A 117 -1.93 -16.34 6.39
N LEU A 118 -0.93 -15.54 6.03
CA LEU A 118 -0.21 -14.65 6.94
C LEU A 118 -0.72 -13.21 6.85
N GLN A 119 -1.00 -12.72 5.64
CA GLN A 119 -1.47 -11.35 5.45
C GLN A 119 -2.48 -11.23 4.31
N ARG A 120 -3.58 -10.54 4.65
CA ARG A 120 -4.59 -9.89 3.82
C ARG A 120 -4.28 -8.45 3.39
N VAL A 121 -4.03 -8.11 2.13
CA VAL A 121 -4.17 -6.70 1.68
C VAL A 121 -5.32 -6.57 0.67
N GLY A 122 -6.21 -5.60 0.92
CA GLY A 122 -7.38 -5.35 0.10
C GLY A 122 -7.07 -4.58 -1.20
N ASP A 123 -8.13 -4.32 -1.96
CA ASP A 123 -8.11 -3.49 -3.18
C ASP A 123 -7.49 -2.11 -2.88
N LEU A 124 -6.63 -1.65 -3.80
CA LEU A 124 -5.92 -0.36 -3.75
C LEU A 124 -6.79 0.82 -4.23
N GLY A 125 -8.03 0.54 -4.64
CA GLY A 125 -8.96 1.49 -5.22
C GLY A 125 -8.73 1.66 -6.73
N GLN A 126 -9.77 2.13 -7.43
CA GLN A 126 -9.82 2.15 -8.90
C GLN A 126 -8.77 3.08 -9.54
N ASP A 127 -8.31 4.09 -8.81
CA ASP A 127 -7.33 5.06 -9.32
C ASP A 127 -5.89 4.59 -9.15
N THR A 128 -5.64 3.52 -8.39
CA THR A 128 -4.30 3.03 -8.08
C THR A 128 -4.03 1.76 -8.88
N ARG A 129 -2.89 1.73 -9.58
CA ARG A 129 -2.50 0.57 -10.37
C ARG A 129 -1.17 0.00 -9.88
N LEU A 130 -1.21 -1.27 -9.51
CA LEU A 130 -0.04 -2.09 -9.21
C LEU A 130 0.22 -3.04 -10.38
N GLN A 131 1.44 -3.07 -10.89
CA GLN A 131 1.84 -3.94 -11.98
C GLN A 131 3.21 -4.57 -11.71
N GLY A 132 3.28 -5.90 -11.85
CA GLY A 132 4.55 -6.62 -11.88
C GLY A 132 5.10 -6.71 -13.30
N ASN A 133 6.42 -6.57 -13.44
CA ASN A 133 7.10 -6.96 -14.67
C ASN A 133 6.98 -8.48 -14.92
N ALA A 134 7.53 -8.97 -16.03
CA ALA A 134 7.34 -10.36 -16.46
C ALA A 134 7.67 -11.43 -15.39
N THR A 135 8.67 -11.19 -14.53
CA THR A 135 9.11 -12.16 -13.52
C THR A 135 8.25 -12.17 -12.27
N VAL A 136 7.72 -11.02 -11.85
CA VAL A 136 6.89 -10.88 -10.63
C VAL A 136 5.41 -10.71 -10.94
N ARG A 137 5.00 -10.79 -12.22
CA ARG A 137 3.60 -10.63 -12.64
C ARG A 137 2.63 -11.51 -11.86
N LYS A 138 3.01 -12.77 -11.59
CA LYS A 138 2.18 -13.75 -10.88
C LYS A 138 2.46 -13.85 -9.38
N GLY A 139 3.43 -13.10 -8.88
CA GLY A 139 3.85 -13.17 -7.48
C GLY A 139 5.35 -13.23 -7.30
N ALA A 140 5.76 -13.20 -6.05
CA ALA A 140 7.14 -13.31 -5.60
C ALA A 140 7.18 -14.08 -4.28
N GLY A 141 8.21 -14.89 -4.07
CA GLY A 141 8.36 -15.67 -2.85
C GLY A 141 9.74 -15.54 -2.22
N TYR A 142 9.85 -16.14 -1.03
CA TYR A 142 11.10 -16.32 -0.32
C TYR A 142 11.26 -17.77 0.12
N GLY A 143 12.41 -18.35 -0.18
CA GLY A 143 12.81 -19.66 0.31
C GLY A 143 13.19 -19.63 1.80
N ALA A 144 13.42 -20.80 2.38
CA ALA A 144 13.79 -20.97 3.81
C ALA A 144 15.12 -20.27 4.19
N ASP A 145 15.97 -19.96 3.20
CA ASP A 145 17.22 -19.21 3.34
C ASP A 145 17.04 -17.68 3.16
N GLY A 146 15.81 -17.24 2.89
CA GLY A 146 15.44 -15.84 2.68
C GLY A 146 15.84 -15.29 1.30
N ARG A 147 16.26 -16.12 0.34
CA ARG A 147 16.46 -15.68 -1.05
C ARG A 147 15.11 -15.52 -1.76
N SER A 148 15.07 -14.63 -2.74
CA SER A 148 13.86 -14.47 -3.55
C SER A 148 13.73 -15.60 -4.57
N GLU A 149 12.55 -16.20 -4.59
CA GLU A 149 12.21 -17.36 -5.41
C GLU A 149 10.88 -17.15 -6.14
N SER A 150 10.77 -17.73 -7.34
CA SER A 150 9.51 -17.85 -8.06
C SER A 150 8.65 -18.97 -7.47
N ALA A 151 7.42 -19.13 -7.97
CA ALA A 151 6.56 -20.27 -7.63
C ALA A 151 7.21 -21.64 -7.89
N THR A 152 8.20 -21.73 -8.78
CA THR A 152 8.92 -22.97 -9.08
C THR A 152 10.21 -23.14 -8.25
N GLY A 153 10.47 -22.26 -7.28
CA GLY A 153 11.72 -22.24 -6.52
C GLY A 153 12.94 -21.71 -7.30
N ALA A 154 12.74 -21.18 -8.50
CA ALA A 154 13.84 -20.61 -9.29
C ALA A 154 14.22 -19.22 -8.76
N PHE A 155 15.46 -18.81 -8.98
CA PHE A 155 15.91 -17.45 -8.66
C PHE A 155 14.95 -16.39 -9.22
N LEU A 156 14.55 -15.45 -8.37
CA LEU A 156 13.69 -14.34 -8.74
C LEU A 156 14.34 -12.98 -8.49
N ALA A 157 14.25 -12.11 -9.49
CA ALA A 157 14.37 -10.66 -9.34
C ALA A 157 13.32 -10.00 -10.22
N GLY A 158 12.82 -8.85 -9.81
CA GLY A 158 11.76 -8.16 -10.55
C GLY A 158 11.37 -6.84 -9.93
N THR A 159 10.33 -6.21 -10.48
CA THR A 159 9.87 -4.91 -10.04
C THR A 159 8.34 -4.88 -10.07
N LEU A 160 7.78 -4.44 -8.95
CA LEU A 160 6.38 -4.12 -8.79
C LEU A 160 6.25 -2.59 -8.81
N SER A 161 5.54 -2.05 -9.80
CA SER A 161 5.37 -0.62 -10.01
C SER A 161 3.97 -0.19 -9.60
N LEU A 162 3.90 0.85 -8.76
CA LEU A 162 2.67 1.48 -8.27
C LEU A 162 2.54 2.87 -8.86
N CYS A 163 1.43 3.16 -9.53
CA CYS A 163 1.08 4.50 -9.96
C CYS A 163 -0.38 4.83 -9.60
N ARG A 164 -0.74 6.11 -9.63
CA ARG A 164 -2.12 6.55 -9.45
C ARG A 164 -2.52 7.54 -10.53
N ALA A 165 -3.76 7.42 -11.02
CA ALA A 165 -4.34 8.33 -12.00
C ALA A 165 -4.26 9.78 -11.52
N GLY A 166 -3.83 10.69 -12.42
CA GLY A 166 -3.65 12.11 -12.11
C GLY A 166 -2.33 12.49 -11.42
N LEU A 167 -1.47 11.51 -11.08
CA LEU A 167 -0.11 11.76 -10.61
C LEU A 167 0.94 11.39 -11.65
N THR A 168 2.02 12.14 -11.69
CA THR A 168 3.25 11.84 -12.47
C THR A 168 4.31 11.15 -11.61
N GLU A 169 4.09 11.05 -10.31
CA GLU A 169 4.96 10.32 -9.38
C GLU A 169 4.42 8.89 -9.22
N ALA A 170 5.34 7.92 -9.19
CA ALA A 170 5.07 6.51 -8.99
C ALA A 170 6.14 5.90 -8.06
N TRP A 171 5.90 4.66 -7.63
CA TRP A 171 6.79 3.92 -6.73
C TRP A 171 7.11 2.54 -7.29
N ASP A 172 8.40 2.25 -7.38
CA ASP A 172 8.90 0.91 -7.70
C ASP A 172 9.33 0.20 -6.42
N VAL A 173 8.82 -1.01 -6.24
CA VAL A 173 9.31 -1.99 -5.26
C VAL A 173 10.16 -3.01 -6.02
N VAL A 174 11.47 -2.86 -5.91
CA VAL A 174 12.42 -3.71 -6.63
C VAL A 174 12.84 -4.87 -5.73
N ILE A 175 12.67 -6.08 -6.25
CA ILE A 175 13.00 -7.35 -5.60
C ILE A 175 14.29 -7.88 -6.21
N ASN A 176 15.27 -8.20 -5.38
CA ASN A 176 16.54 -8.78 -5.81
C ASN A 176 16.69 -10.24 -5.38
N ALA A 177 17.68 -10.92 -5.96
CA ALA A 177 18.00 -12.33 -5.68
C ALA A 177 18.21 -12.66 -4.22
N LEU A 178 18.84 -11.74 -3.50
CA LEU A 178 19.25 -11.93 -2.12
C LEU A 178 18.08 -11.71 -1.16
N GLY A 179 16.91 -11.32 -1.67
CA GLY A 179 15.65 -11.15 -0.97
C GLY A 179 15.50 -9.85 -0.19
N ARG A 180 16.26 -8.81 -0.51
CA ARG A 180 16.15 -7.49 0.13
C ARG A 180 15.36 -6.55 -0.78
N PRO A 181 14.04 -6.36 -0.56
CA PRO A 181 13.27 -5.44 -1.36
C PRO A 181 13.69 -4.00 -1.08
N ARG A 182 13.72 -3.17 -2.13
CA ARG A 182 13.94 -1.72 -2.02
C ARG A 182 12.74 -0.96 -2.57
N LEU A 183 12.45 0.17 -1.95
CA LEU A 183 11.44 1.10 -2.40
C LEU A 183 12.13 2.27 -3.10
N GLN A 184 11.67 2.65 -4.29
CA GLN A 184 12.24 3.71 -5.10
C GLN A 184 11.12 4.59 -5.67
N ARG A 185 11.25 5.91 -5.56
CA ARG A 185 10.35 6.84 -6.26
C ARG A 185 10.80 6.99 -7.70
N VAL A 186 9.84 7.00 -8.62
CA VAL A 186 10.06 7.14 -10.07
C VAL A 186 9.04 8.12 -10.65
N ASP A 187 9.40 8.75 -11.76
CA ASP A 187 8.49 9.62 -12.51
C ASP A 187 7.91 8.86 -13.70
N VAL A 188 6.61 9.00 -13.94
CA VAL A 188 5.87 8.36 -15.03
C VAL A 188 5.15 9.41 -15.87
N ALA A 189 5.15 9.21 -17.19
CA ALA A 189 4.44 10.10 -18.10
C ALA A 189 2.91 9.98 -17.93
N TYR A 190 2.42 8.77 -17.63
CA TYR A 190 1.01 8.47 -17.45
C TYR A 190 0.83 7.14 -16.69
N CYS A 191 -0.24 7.04 -15.89
CA CYS A 191 -0.67 5.82 -15.22
C CYS A 191 -1.87 5.22 -15.98
N PRO A 192 -1.74 4.00 -16.54
CA PRO A 192 -2.74 3.40 -17.44
C PRO A 192 -3.97 2.85 -16.75
#